data_AF-A0A3N5W4W8-F1
#
_entry.id   AF-A0A3N5W4W8-F1
#
_cell.length_a   1.000
_cell.length_b   1.000
_cell.length_c   1.000
_cell.angle_alpha   90.00
_cell.angle_beta   90.00
_cell.angle_gamma   90.00
#
_symmetry.space_group_name_H-M   'P 1'
#
loop_
_entity.id
_entity.type
_entity.pdbx_description
1 polymer ?
#
loop_
_entity_poly.entity_id
_entity_poly.type
_entity_poly.pdbx_seq_one_letter_code
_entity_poly.pdbx_strand_id
1 'polypeptide(L)'
;MSELSEIRRVFEGLHTLYEIHLPKVHPKLIHDLMMRRRNNPDKDPFYLIEVFTKPETNSEEMRTYIISKTGMNPTIHDSGTHYAFNNKLTLEFLKELSDLKDVIAVYGDYMGAVTGVGASHDHREHEHGWIK
;
A
#
# COMPACT_ATOMS: atom_id res chain seq x y z
N MET A 1 -11.03 21.62 -26.39
CA MET A 1 -11.06 21.01 -25.04
C MET A 1 -10.90 22.13 -24.03
N SER A 2 -11.62 22.10 -22.91
CA SER A 2 -11.41 23.06 -21.82
C SER A 2 -10.24 22.61 -20.93
N GLU A 3 -9.58 23.55 -20.26
CA GLU A 3 -8.50 23.26 -19.29
C GLU A 3 -8.95 22.22 -18.23
N LEU A 4 -10.20 22.34 -17.75
CA LEU A 4 -10.79 21.39 -16.81
C LEU A 4 -10.96 19.98 -17.40
N SER A 5 -11.29 19.88 -18.69
CA SER A 5 -11.40 18.57 -19.36
C SER A 5 -10.05 17.90 -19.54
N GLU A 6 -8.99 18.68 -19.75
CA GLU A 6 -7.63 18.16 -19.85
C GLU A 6 -7.12 17.62 -18.52
N ILE A 7 -7.36 18.35 -17.42
CA ILE A 7 -7.01 17.89 -16.06
C ILE A 7 -7.68 16.54 -15.77
N ARG A 8 -8.98 16.40 -16.06
CA ARG A 8 -9.70 15.14 -15.87
C ARG A 8 -9.11 14.01 -16.70
N ARG A 9 -8.83 14.25 -17.99
CA ARG A 9 -8.24 13.24 -18.89
C ARG A 9 -6.89 12.73 -18.38
N VAL A 10 -6.02 13.65 -17.94
CA VAL A 10 -4.69 13.27 -17.42
C VAL A 10 -4.80 12.52 -16.10
N PHE A 11 -5.71 12.93 -15.22
CA PHE A 11 -5.98 12.23 -13.96
C PHE A 11 -6.47 10.80 -14.19
N GLU A 12 -7.43 10.60 -15.09
CA GLU A 12 -7.90 9.25 -15.46
C GLU A 12 -6.76 8.39 -16.01
N GLY A 13 -5.94 8.96 -16.91
CA GLY A 13 -4.77 8.24 -17.44
C GLY A 13 -3.77 7.84 -16.36
N LEU A 14 -3.54 8.69 -15.35
CA LEU A 14 -2.71 8.36 -14.20
C LEU A 14 -3.33 7.26 -13.33
N HIS A 15 -4.65 7.33 -13.08
CA HIS A 15 -5.38 6.32 -12.32
C HIS A 15 -5.30 4.94 -13.01
N THR A 16 -5.50 4.89 -14.32
CA THR A 16 -5.34 3.66 -15.11
C THR A 16 -3.93 3.07 -14.97
N LEU A 17 -2.88 3.90 -14.92
CA LEU A 17 -1.52 3.39 -14.70
C LEU A 17 -1.35 2.79 -13.31
N TYR A 18 -2.02 3.32 -12.29
CA TYR A 18 -2.02 2.72 -10.95
C TYR A 18 -2.64 1.33 -10.97
N GLU A 19 -3.82 1.17 -11.59
CA GLU A 19 -4.51 -0.10 -11.69
C GLU A 19 -3.71 -1.15 -12.47
N ILE A 20 -3.04 -0.75 -13.56
CA ILE A 20 -2.26 -1.67 -14.39
C ILE A 20 -0.99 -2.13 -13.67
N HIS A 21 -0.27 -1.21 -13.03
CA HIS A 21 1.06 -1.50 -12.51
C HIS A 21 1.10 -1.85 -11.03
N LEU A 22 0.10 -1.42 -10.26
CA LEU A 22 -0.03 -1.64 -8.82
C LEU A 22 -1.46 -2.10 -8.46
N PRO A 23 -2.01 -3.14 -9.12
CA PRO A 23 -3.41 -3.52 -9.01
C PRO A 23 -3.88 -3.88 -7.59
N LYS A 24 -2.95 -4.22 -6.70
CA LYS A 24 -3.25 -4.61 -5.32
C LYS A 24 -3.03 -3.49 -4.31
N VAL A 25 -2.53 -2.34 -4.76
CA VAL A 25 -2.24 -1.22 -3.86
C VAL A 25 -3.37 -0.23 -3.95
N HIS A 26 -3.89 0.21 -2.81
CA HIS A 26 -4.97 1.16 -2.77
C HIS A 26 -4.56 2.48 -3.47
N PRO A 27 -5.33 3.01 -4.44
CA PRO A 27 -4.92 4.18 -5.24
C PRO A 27 -4.61 5.43 -4.40
N LYS A 28 -5.34 5.62 -3.28
CA LYS A 28 -5.06 6.70 -2.30
C LYS A 28 -3.63 6.64 -1.77
N LEU A 29 -3.10 5.45 -1.47
CA LEU A 29 -1.75 5.28 -0.95
C LEU A 29 -0.71 5.67 -2.00
N ILE A 30 -0.89 5.21 -3.24
CA ILE A 30 0.01 5.55 -4.36
C ILE A 30 0.01 7.07 -4.56
N HIS A 31 -1.17 7.68 -4.62
CA HIS A 31 -1.31 9.11 -4.83
C HIS A 31 -0.66 9.92 -3.70
N ASP A 32 -0.92 9.57 -2.44
CA ASP A 32 -0.33 10.23 -1.28
C ASP A 32 1.20 10.13 -1.28
N LEU A 33 1.75 8.94 -1.58
CA LEU A 33 3.19 8.74 -1.73
C LEU A 33 3.79 9.64 -2.82
N MET A 34 3.17 9.68 -4.00
CA MET A 34 3.65 10.50 -5.11
C MET A 34 3.64 11.99 -4.77
N MET A 35 2.59 12.47 -4.09
CA MET A 35 2.49 13.86 -3.66
C MET A 35 3.56 14.23 -2.63
N ARG A 36 3.88 13.32 -1.70
CA ARG A 36 4.94 13.56 -0.71
C ARG A 36 6.32 13.58 -1.33
N ARG A 37 6.63 12.63 -2.22
CA ARG A 37 7.91 12.62 -2.94
C ARG A 37 8.07 13.82 -3.85
N ARG A 38 6.98 14.31 -4.47
CA ARG A 38 7.01 15.57 -5.23
C ARG A 38 7.43 16.77 -4.36
N ASN A 39 6.92 16.84 -3.13
CA ASN A 39 7.21 17.94 -2.21
C ASN A 39 8.56 17.80 -1.48
N ASN A 40 9.06 16.57 -1.32
CA ASN A 40 10.33 16.27 -0.65
C ASN A 40 11.03 15.08 -1.34
N PRO A 41 11.69 15.30 -2.49
CA PRO A 41 12.23 14.23 -3.34
C PRO A 41 13.32 13.39 -2.68
N ASP A 42 14.05 13.97 -1.74
CA ASP A 42 15.23 13.35 -1.11
C ASP A 42 14.89 12.49 0.12
N LYS A 43 13.60 12.38 0.49
CA LYS A 43 13.16 11.65 1.69
C LYS A 43 11.98 10.74 1.39
N ASP A 44 12.20 9.45 1.62
CA ASP A 44 11.10 8.48 1.63
C ASP A 44 10.20 8.71 2.85
N PRO A 45 8.88 8.88 2.68
CA PRO A 45 7.98 9.14 3.80
C PRO A 45 7.74 7.85 4.60
N PHE A 46 7.43 8.00 5.88
CA PHE A 46 7.16 6.90 6.79
C PHE A 46 5.65 6.63 6.85
N TYR A 47 5.27 5.36 6.73
CA TYR A 47 3.89 4.90 6.72
C TYR A 47 3.69 3.76 7.69
N LEU A 48 2.48 3.68 8.23
CA LEU A 48 1.89 2.41 8.62
C LEU A 48 1.47 1.72 7.34
N ILE A 49 1.99 0.52 7.10
CA ILE A 49 1.69 -0.28 5.92
C ILE A 49 0.90 -1.50 6.40
N GLU A 50 -0.24 -1.73 5.75
CA GLU A 50 -1.10 -2.87 6.00
C GLU A 50 -1.14 -3.75 4.75
N VAL A 51 -0.76 -5.02 4.91
CA VAL A 51 -0.74 -6.01 3.84
C VAL A 51 -1.76 -7.08 4.17
N PHE A 52 -2.65 -7.35 3.22
CA PHE A 52 -3.66 -8.40 3.31
C PHE A 52 -3.29 -9.53 2.36
N THR A 53 -3.37 -10.76 2.85
CA THR A 53 -3.04 -11.97 2.10
C THR A 53 -4.21 -12.93 2.02
N LYS A 54 -4.11 -13.93 1.15
CA LYS A 54 -5.11 -15.01 1.08
C LYS A 54 -5.10 -15.85 2.36
N PRO A 55 -6.24 -16.47 2.76
CA PRO A 55 -6.32 -17.31 3.96
C PRO A 55 -5.33 -18.48 4.01
N GLU A 56 -4.98 -19.05 2.86
CA GLU A 56 -4.04 -20.17 2.74
C GLU A 56 -2.55 -19.77 2.79
N THR A 57 -2.25 -18.48 2.94
CA THR A 57 -0.88 -17.96 2.94
C THR A 57 -0.14 -18.44 4.19
N ASN A 58 1.10 -18.92 4.04
CA ASN A 58 1.92 -19.26 5.19
C ASN A 58 2.31 -17.99 5.95
N SER A 59 1.74 -17.81 7.13
CA SER A 59 1.91 -16.56 7.88
C SER A 59 3.34 -16.30 8.35
N GLU A 60 4.08 -17.35 8.70
CA GLU A 60 5.48 -17.22 9.09
C GLU A 60 6.39 -16.89 7.91
N GLU A 61 6.08 -17.39 6.71
CA GLU A 61 6.81 -17.01 5.49
C GLU A 61 6.58 -15.53 5.15
N MET A 62 5.33 -15.05 5.19
CA MET A 62 5.04 -13.64 4.95
C MET A 62 5.68 -12.73 6.01
N ARG A 63 5.63 -13.13 7.28
CA ARG A 63 6.31 -12.43 8.38
C ARG A 63 7.82 -12.35 8.13
N THR A 64 8.44 -13.47 7.75
CA THR A 64 9.88 -13.55 7.47
C THR A 64 10.24 -12.68 6.26
N TYR A 65 9.41 -12.69 5.22
CA TYR A 65 9.57 -11.80 4.07
C TYR A 65 9.57 -10.33 4.49
N ILE A 66 8.56 -9.88 5.26
CA ILE A 66 8.46 -8.49 5.73
C ILE A 66 9.70 -8.10 6.54
N ILE A 67 10.13 -8.94 7.49
CA ILE A 67 11.34 -8.71 8.30
C ILE A 67 12.58 -8.62 7.41
N SER A 68 12.73 -9.52 6.43
CA SER A 68 13.91 -9.53 5.55
C SER A 68 14.01 -8.27 4.68
N LYS A 69 12.87 -7.69 4.29
CA LYS A 69 12.80 -6.52 3.43
C LYS A 69 12.93 -5.21 4.17
N THR A 70 12.41 -5.16 5.40
CA THR A 70 12.21 -3.90 6.13
C THR A 70 12.99 -3.82 7.44
N GLY A 71 13.45 -4.96 7.97
CA GLY A 71 13.96 -5.08 9.34
C GLY A 71 12.88 -5.00 10.42
N MET A 72 11.61 -4.81 10.05
CA MET A 72 10.51 -4.58 10.97
C MET A 72 9.71 -5.85 11.19
N ASN A 73 9.37 -6.12 12.45
CA ASN A 73 8.48 -7.22 12.81
C ASN A 73 7.02 -6.76 12.69
N PRO A 74 6.21 -7.33 11.80
CA PRO A 74 4.81 -6.94 11.67
C PRO A 74 3.98 -7.39 12.86
N THR A 75 2.95 -6.60 13.18
CA THR A 75 1.83 -7.08 13.98
C THR A 75 0.91 -7.89 13.06
N ILE A 76 0.47 -9.05 13.52
CA ILE A 76 -0.31 -9.99 12.72
C ILE A 76 -1.73 -10.08 13.29
N HIS A 77 -2.72 -9.87 12.42
CA HIS A 77 -4.14 -9.87 12.70
C HIS A 77 -4.87 -10.90 11.81
N ASP A 78 -6.18 -11.01 11.98
CA ASP A 78 -7.09 -11.78 11.11
C ASP A 78 -6.59 -13.21 10.84
N SER A 79 -6.24 -13.92 11.92
CA SER A 79 -5.76 -15.29 11.90
C SER A 79 -4.55 -15.53 11.00
N GLY A 80 -3.68 -14.53 10.83
CA GLY A 80 -2.47 -14.67 10.01
C GLY A 80 -2.59 -14.15 8.58
N THR A 81 -3.60 -13.32 8.29
CA THR A 81 -3.84 -12.82 6.93
C THR A 81 -3.68 -11.31 6.78
N HIS A 82 -3.48 -10.60 7.89
CA HIS A 82 -3.32 -9.15 7.90
C HIS A 82 -2.07 -8.77 8.68
N TYR A 83 -1.17 -8.04 8.03
CA TYR A 83 0.14 -7.65 8.55
C TYR A 83 0.25 -6.13 8.60
N ALA A 84 0.47 -5.57 9.78
CA ALA A 84 0.64 -4.14 9.99
C ALA A 84 2.06 -3.83 10.47
N PHE A 85 2.77 -2.94 9.78
CA PHE A 85 4.14 -2.55 10.14
C PHE A 85 4.47 -1.13 9.68
N ASN A 86 5.35 -0.47 10.43
CA ASN A 86 5.77 0.88 10.10
C ASN A 86 7.09 0.85 9.32
N ASN A 87 7.13 1.43 8.13
CA ASN A 87 8.37 1.49 7.34
C ASN A 87 8.40 2.73 6.43
N LYS A 88 9.60 3.07 5.95
CA LYS A 88 9.72 3.98 4.80
C LYS A 88 9.11 3.32 3.58
N LEU A 89 8.35 4.09 2.81
CA LEU A 89 7.65 3.59 1.64
C LEU A 89 8.25 4.14 0.36
N THR A 90 8.53 3.24 -0.58
CA THR A 90 8.96 3.56 -1.95
C THR A 90 8.00 2.94 -2.96
N LEU A 91 8.03 3.44 -4.19
CA LEU A 91 7.16 2.90 -5.25
C LEU A 91 7.60 1.49 -5.65
N GLU A 92 8.91 1.23 -5.57
CA GLU A 92 9.53 -0.07 -5.84
C GLU A 92 9.06 -1.11 -4.82
N PHE A 93 8.97 -0.74 -3.54
CA PHE A 93 8.48 -1.65 -2.51
C PHE A 93 6.97 -1.92 -2.66
N LEU A 94 6.18 -0.90 -3.01
CA LEU A 94 4.77 -1.10 -3.36
C LEU A 94 4.59 -2.05 -4.54
N LYS A 95 5.45 -1.93 -5.55
CA LYS A 95 5.44 -2.84 -6.70
C LYS A 95 5.77 -4.27 -6.29
N GLU A 96 6.80 -4.44 -5.47
CA GLU A 96 7.18 -5.75 -4.96
C GLU A 96 6.02 -6.43 -4.21
N LEU A 97 5.37 -5.70 -3.29
CA LEU A 97 4.20 -6.20 -2.57
C LEU A 97 3.03 -6.52 -3.53
N SER A 98 2.77 -5.67 -4.51
CA SER A 98 1.72 -5.90 -5.50
C SER A 98 1.97 -7.13 -6.38
N ASP A 99 3.24 -7.52 -6.58
CA ASP A 99 3.61 -8.67 -7.40
C ASP A 99 3.54 -10.00 -6.65
N LEU A 100 3.55 -9.98 -5.32
CA LEU A 100 3.43 -11.19 -4.51
C LEU A 100 2.08 -11.88 -4.77
N LYS A 101 2.13 -13.14 -5.18
CA LYS A 101 0.95 -13.95 -5.52
C LYS A 101 -0.09 -14.03 -4.40
N ASP A 102 0.39 -14.01 -3.16
CA ASP A 102 -0.40 -14.27 -1.96
C ASP A 102 -0.96 -12.99 -1.34
N VAL A 103 -0.40 -11.82 -1.70
CA VAL A 103 -0.98 -10.52 -1.38
C VAL A 103 -2.23 -10.30 -2.22
N ILE A 104 -3.28 -9.78 -1.59
CA ILE A 104 -4.54 -9.39 -2.23
C ILE A 104 -4.76 -7.88 -2.17
N ALA A 105 -4.28 -7.21 -1.12
CA ALA A 105 -4.41 -5.78 -0.98
C ALA A 105 -3.31 -5.17 -0.11
N VAL A 106 -2.96 -3.92 -0.39
CA VAL A 106 -1.98 -3.12 0.34
C VAL A 106 -2.57 -1.73 0.61
N TYR A 107 -2.61 -1.38 1.88
CA TYR A 107 -3.05 -0.10 2.41
C TYR A 107 -1.91 0.58 3.16
N GLY A 108 -2.10 1.86 3.43
CA GLY A 108 -1.19 2.54 4.31
C GLY A 108 -1.62 3.95 4.61
N ASP A 109 -1.23 4.39 5.80
CA ASP A 109 -1.48 5.72 6.31
C ASP A 109 -0.18 6.39 6.68
N TYR A 110 -0.02 7.62 6.18
CA TYR A 110 1.16 8.41 6.45
C TYR A 110 1.24 8.79 7.93
N MET A 111 2.37 8.49 8.56
CA MET A 111 2.52 8.70 10.00
C MET A 111 3.15 10.04 10.38
N GLY A 112 3.57 10.86 9.41
CA GLY A 112 4.29 12.10 9.75
C GLY A 112 5.65 11.81 10.37
N ALA A 113 5.99 12.60 11.39
CA ALA A 113 7.18 12.39 12.24
C ALA A 113 6.89 11.45 13.43
N VAL A 114 5.69 10.88 13.53
CA VAL A 114 5.27 10.04 14.65
C VAL A 114 5.49 8.57 14.27
N THR A 115 6.22 7.81 15.07
CA THR A 115 6.64 6.43 14.75
C THR A 115 5.78 5.35 15.41
N GLY A 116 4.62 5.69 15.99
CA GLY A 116 3.78 4.74 16.74
C GLY A 116 2.29 4.92 16.52
N VAL A 117 1.74 4.16 15.56
CA VAL A 117 0.30 3.90 15.36
C VAL A 117 0.18 2.45 14.87
N GLY A 118 -0.82 1.71 15.36
CA GLY A 118 -1.13 0.33 14.94
C GLY A 118 -2.12 0.27 13.77
N ALA A 119 -2.53 -0.94 13.36
CA ALA A 119 -3.46 -1.18 12.25
C ALA A 119 -4.72 -0.29 12.31
N SER A 120 -5.15 0.22 11.15
CA SER A 120 -6.28 1.15 11.02
C SER A 120 -7.40 0.63 10.12
N HIS A 121 -7.19 -0.46 9.36
CA HIS A 121 -8.17 -1.04 8.43
C HIS A 121 -8.61 -2.47 8.84
N ASP A 122 -9.83 -2.88 8.48
CA ASP A 122 -10.44 -4.20 8.76
C ASP A 122 -10.57 -5.02 7.46
N HIS A 123 -10.34 -6.34 7.54
CA HIS A 123 -10.44 -7.29 6.44
C HIS A 123 -11.78 -7.23 5.67
N ARG A 124 -12.88 -6.87 6.34
CA ARG A 124 -14.23 -6.82 5.74
C ARG A 124 -14.41 -5.73 4.70
N GLU A 125 -13.54 -4.70 4.67
CA GLU A 125 -13.60 -3.65 3.65
C GLU A 125 -13.18 -4.15 2.26
N HIS A 126 -12.54 -5.32 2.15
CA HIS A 126 -12.08 -5.90 0.88
C HIS A 126 -13.15 -6.75 0.16
N GLU A 127 -14.22 -7.16 0.85
CA GLU A 127 -15.30 -7.97 0.25
C GLU A 127 -16.20 -7.14 -0.69
N HIS A 128 -16.15 -5.82 -0.58
CA HIS A 128 -16.77 -4.91 -1.52
C HIS A 128 -15.72 -4.40 -2.51
N GLY A 129 -15.52 -5.18 -3.58
CA GLY A 129 -14.55 -4.89 -4.63
C GLY A 129 -14.56 -3.43 -5.07
N TRP A 130 -13.40 -2.77 -4.97
CA TRP A 130 -13.12 -1.48 -5.58
C TRP A 130 -12.86 -1.66 -7.07
N ILE A 131 -13.84 -2.23 -7.78
CA ILE A 131 -13.92 -2.23 -9.24
C ILE A 131 -15.40 -2.04 -9.55
N LYS A 132 -15.75 -0.85 -10.03
CA LYS A 132 -16.93 -0.64 -10.87
C LYS A 132 -16.46 -0.28 -12.26
#